data_AF-A0A1V3X3N7-F1
#
_entry.id   AF-A0A1V3X3N7-F1
#
_cell.length_a   1.000
_cell.length_b   1.000
_cell.length_c   1.000
_cell.angle_alpha   90.00
_cell.angle_beta   90.00
_cell.angle_gamma   90.00
#
_symmetry.space_group_name_H-M   'P 1'
#
loop_
_entity.id
_entity.type
_entity.pdbx_description
1 polymer ?
#
loop_
_entity_poly.entity_id
_entity_poly.type
_entity_poly.pdbx_seq_one_letter_code
_entity_poly.pdbx_strand_id
1 'polypeptide(L)' 'MPVPILKLGPILIATVRSALTDSETELFRQRLMDRVTEFRAQGIIVDVTAVEVLDSFAARSLQTIARMIRLRARRR' A
#
# COMPACT_ATOMS: atom_id res chain seq x y z
N MET A 1 10.10 7.17 7.91
CA MET A 1 9.17 8.33 7.75
C MET A 1 7.85 7.86 7.16
N PRO A 2 6.69 8.47 7.45
CA PRO A 2 5.41 8.00 6.93
C PRO A 2 5.38 8.05 5.40
N VAL A 3 5.12 6.91 4.76
CA VAL A 3 4.83 6.84 3.32
C VAL A 3 3.62 7.75 3.01
N PRO A 4 3.73 8.70 2.08
CA PRO A 4 2.60 9.54 1.65
C PRO A 4 1.54 8.70 0.91
N ILE A 5 0.27 8.97 1.17
CA ILE A 5 -0.87 8.33 0.50
C ILE A 5 -1.79 9.41 -0.05
N LEU A 6 -1.85 9.50 -1.38
CA LEU A 6 -2.71 10.43 -2.12
C LEU A 6 -3.98 9.71 -2.57
N LYS A 7 -5.07 10.46 -2.72
CA LYS A 7 -6.34 9.97 -3.28
C LYS A 7 -6.59 10.63 -4.62
N LEU A 8 -6.79 9.83 -5.66
CA LEU A 8 -7.17 10.27 -7.00
C LEU A 8 -8.46 9.54 -7.40
N GLY A 9 -9.59 10.23 -7.30
CA GLY A 9 -10.90 9.60 -7.55
C GLY A 9 -11.11 8.38 -6.63
N PRO A 10 -11.39 7.17 -7.16
CA PRO A 10 -11.52 5.95 -6.39
C PRO A 10 -10.19 5.22 -6.14
N ILE A 11 -9.05 5.78 -6.56
CA ILE A 11 -7.73 5.16 -6.47
C ILE A 11 -6.90 5.82 -5.36
N LEU A 12 -6.14 5.02 -4.61
CA LEU A 12 -5.09 5.53 -3.73
C LEU A 12 -3.71 5.34 -4.36
N ILE A 13 -2.83 6.31 -4.16
CA ILE A 13 -1.46 6.29 -4.68
C ILE A 13 -0.52 6.43 -3.50
N ALA A 14 0.38 5.46 -3.32
CA ALA A 14 1.41 5.50 -2.30
C ALA A 14 2.79 5.47 -2.97
N THR A 15 3.70 6.34 -2.54
CA THR A 15 5.05 6.43 -3.11
C THR A 15 6.10 6.06 -2.07
N VAL A 16 6.79 4.95 -2.28
CA VAL A 16 7.87 4.47 -1.43
C VAL A 16 9.20 4.94 -2.03
N ARG A 17 9.96 5.73 -1.26
CA ARG A 17 11.19 6.39 -1.74
C ARG A 17 12.48 5.72 -1.28
N SER A 18 12.39 4.78 -0.35
CA SER A 18 13.53 4.07 0.23
C SER A 18 13.06 2.69 0.70
N ALA A 19 14.00 1.79 0.96
CA ALA A 19 13.70 0.56 1.67
C ALA A 19 13.00 0.90 3.00
N LEU A 20 11.90 0.19 3.28
CA LEU A 20 11.18 0.30 4.55
C LEU A 20 11.74 -0.76 5.49
N THR A 21 11.94 -0.40 6.75
CA THR A 21 12.13 -1.41 7.79
C THR A 21 10.87 -2.25 7.95
N ASP A 22 10.98 -3.41 8.61
CA ASP A 22 9.82 -4.28 8.89
C ASP A 22 8.69 -3.51 9.62
N SER A 23 9.07 -2.72 10.63
CA SER A 23 8.14 -1.88 11.39
C SER A 23 7.49 -0.79 10.54
N GLU A 24 8.24 -0.15 9.63
CA GLU A 24 7.68 0.85 8.72
C GLU A 24 6.74 0.23 7.68
N THR A 25 7.07 -0.99 7.22
CA THR A 25 6.22 -1.76 6.30
C THR A 25 4.88 -2.10 6.96
N GLU A 26 4.91 -2.55 8.21
CA GLU A 26 3.69 -2.88 8.97
C GLU A 26 2.83 -1.63 9.22
N LEU A 27 3.46 -0.52 9.61
CA LEU A 27 2.77 0.76 9.78
C LEU A 27 2.17 1.26 8.46
N PHE A 28 2.92 1.16 7.36
CA PHE A 28 2.43 1.52 6.03
C PHE A 28 1.23 0.68 5.63
N ARG A 29 1.30 -0.64 5.83
CA ARG A 29 0.21 -1.58 5.58
C ARG A 29 -1.05 -1.19 6.34
N GLN A 30 -0.93 -0.92 7.64
CA GLN A 30 -2.06 -0.53 8.48
C GLN A 30 -2.70 0.77 7.98
N ARG A 31 -1.90 1.83 7.80
CA ARG A 31 -2.39 3.14 7.33
C ARG A 31 -3.06 3.06 5.96
N LEU A 32 -2.51 2.25 5.06
CA LEU A 32 -3.08 2.05 3.74
C LEU A 32 -4.44 1.34 3.82
N MET A 33 -4.57 0.33 4.67
CA MET A 33 -5.84 -0.39 4.87
C MET A 33 -6.92 0.48 5.50
N ASP A 34 -6.55 1.34 6.45
CA ASP A 34 -7.46 2.33 7.04
C ASP A 34 -7.98 3.26 5.95
N ARG A 35 -7.09 3.80 5.12
CA ARG A 35 -7.43 4.72 4.03
C ARG A 35 -8.27 4.09 2.93
N VAL A 36 -8.02 2.82 2.59
CA VAL A 36 -8.85 2.04 1.67
C VAL A 36 -10.28 1.93 2.19
N THR A 37 -10.43 1.67 3.49
CA THR A 37 -11.73 1.50 4.14
C THR A 37 -12.47 2.82 4.21
N GLU A 38 -11.81 3.85 4.73
CA GLU A 38 -12.33 5.21 4.86
C GLU A 38 -12.86 5.75 3.53
N PHE A 39 -12.07 5.59 2.45
CA PHE A 39 -12.41 6.15 1.14
C PHE A 39 -13.12 5.20 0.20
N ARG A 40 -13.38 3.96 0.62
CA ARG A 40 -13.95 2.90 -0.23
C ARG A 40 -13.20 2.78 -1.57
N ALA A 41 -11.87 2.84 -1.50
CA ALA A 41 -11.01 2.82 -2.66
C ALA A 41 -11.24 1.54 -3.48
N GLN A 42 -11.27 1.68 -4.81
CA GLN A 42 -11.46 0.58 -5.75
C GLN A 42 -10.14 -0.01 -6.25
N GLY A 43 -9.04 0.71 -6.05
CA GLY A 43 -7.71 0.28 -6.45
C GLY A 43 -6.62 1.06 -5.73
N ILE A 44 -5.40 0.52 -5.78
CA ILE A 44 -4.20 1.15 -5.23
C ILE A 44 -3.08 1.03 -6.24
N ILE A 45 -2.32 2.11 -6.38
CA ILE A 45 -1.03 2.16 -7.06
C ILE A 45 0.04 2.35 -5.98
N VAL A 46 1.03 1.46 -5.96
CA VAL A 46 2.23 1.63 -5.13
C VAL A 46 3.39 1.88 -6.07
N ASP A 47 3.90 3.11 -6.04
CA ASP A 47 5.08 3.52 -6.77
C ASP A 47 6.32 3.20 -5.93
N VAL A 48 7.15 2.31 -6.45
CA VAL A 48 8.42 1.86 -5.85
C VAL A 48 9.62 2.24 -6.74
N THR A 49 9.44 3.14 -7.70
CA THR A 49 10.46 3.47 -8.71
C THR A 49 11.77 3.98 -8.09
N ALA A 50 11.68 4.67 -6.94
CA ALA A 50 12.83 5.20 -6.23
C ALA A 50 13.45 4.21 -5.21
N VAL A 51 12.92 2.99 -5.09
CA VAL A 51 13.45 1.98 -4.18
C VAL A 51 14.56 1.20 -4.87
N GLU A 52 15.80 1.36 -4.38
CA GLU A 52 16.98 0.67 -4.95
C GLU A 52 16.99 -0.84 -4.62
N VAL A 53 16.56 -1.21 -3.41
CA VAL A 53 16.54 -2.60 -2.94
C VAL A 53 15.20 -2.88 -2.26
N LEU A 54 14.53 -3.92 -2.74
CA LEU A 54 13.31 -4.46 -2.15
C LEU A 54 13.60 -5.89 -1.67
N ASP A 55 13.43 -6.15 -0.39
CA ASP A 55 13.58 -7.49 0.16
C ASP A 55 12.29 -8.34 0.01
N SER A 56 12.40 -9.61 0.38
CA SER A 56 11.28 -10.55 0.29
C SER A 56 10.13 -10.21 1.26
N PHE A 57 10.40 -9.50 2.36
CA PHE A 57 9.41 -9.15 3.38
C PHE A 57 8.53 -8.00 2.89
N ALA A 58 9.14 -6.92 2.39
CA ALA A 58 8.46 -5.79 1.80
C ALA A 58 7.65 -6.22 0.56
N ALA A 59 8.24 -7.03 -0.32
CA ALA A 59 7.53 -7.57 -1.50
C ALA A 59 6.29 -8.39 -1.10
N ARG A 60 6.41 -9.29 -0.12
CA ARG A 60 5.29 -10.10 0.38
C ARG A 60 4.23 -9.25 1.08
N SER A 61 4.64 -8.21 1.78
CA SER A 61 3.72 -7.26 2.45
C SER A 61 2.90 -6.48 1.43
N LEU A 62 3.52 -5.97 0.36
CA LEU A 62 2.82 -5.33 -0.76
C LEU A 62 1.86 -6.29 -1.47
N GLN A 63 2.27 -7.54 -1.70
CA GLN A 63 1.38 -8.56 -2.28
C GLN A 63 0.18 -8.85 -1.38
N THR A 64 0.39 -8.89 -0.07
CA THR A 64 -0.67 -9.11 0.92
C THR A 64 -1.70 -7.97 0.90
N ILE A 65 -1.24 -6.72 0.84
CA ILE A 65 -2.07 -5.53 0.66
C ILE A 65 -2.94 -5.67 -0.60
N ALA A 66 -2.32 -5.93 -1.75
CA ALA A 66 -3.01 -6.09 -3.04
C ALA A 66 -4.08 -7.18 -2.98
N ARG A 67 -3.78 -8.32 -2.35
CA ARG A 67 -4.71 -9.43 -2.18
C ARG A 67 -5.92 -9.06 -1.30
N MET A 68 -5.69 -8.35 -0.19
CA MET A 68 -6.77 -7.89 0.69
C MET A 68 -7.75 -6.96 -0.02
N ILE A 69 -7.26 -6.04 -0.83
CA ILE A 69 -8.10 -5.11 -1.62
C ILE A 69 -8.92 -5.88 -2.64
N ARG A 70 -8.31 -6.84 -3.35
CA ARG A 70 -9.00 -7.66 -4.35
C ARG A 70 -10.11 -8.52 -3.75
N LEU A 71 -9.91 -9.07 -2.55
CA LEU A 71 -10.96 -9.80 -1.82
C LEU A 71 -12.13 -8.90 -1.43
N ARG A 72 -11.87 -7.65 -1.06
CA ARG A 72 -12.93 -6.66 -0.75
C ARG A 72 -13.68 -6.21 -1.99
N ALA A 73 -13.00 -6.05 -3.13
CA ALA A 73 -13.64 -5.70 -4.40
C ALA A 73 -14.66 -6.76 -4.87
N ARG A 74 -14.45 -8.05 -4.52
CA ARG A 74 -15.35 -9.16 -4.84
C ARG A 74 -16.59 -9.28 -3.95
N ARG A 75 -16.73 -8.49 -2.88
CA ARG A 75 -17.94 -8.47 -2.03
C ARG A 75 -18.96 -7.43 -2.49
N ARG A 76 -18.93 -7.07 -3.77
CA ARG A 76 -19.93 -6.24 -4.43
C ARG A 76 -20.76 -7.10 -5.36
#